data_AF-Q1N125-F1
#
_entry.id   AF-Q1N125-F1
#
_cell.length_a   1.000
_cell.length_b   1.000
_cell.length_c   1.000
_cell.angle_alpha   90.00
_cell.angle_beta   90.00
_cell.angle_gamma   90.00
#
_symmetry.space_group_name_H-M   'P 1'
#
loop_
_entity.id
_entity.type
_entity.pdbx_description
1 polymer ?
#
loop_
_entity_poly.entity_id
_entity_poly.type
_entity_poly.pdbx_seq_one_letter_code
_entity_poly.pdbx_strand_id
1 'polypeptide(L)'
;MKSGLPKIASMVFALGAAFVSPLTLAAEGDPIIYELSVSTDSDWTSIKIRDDAEWVNAPPGKTISLNGRDGVKAMTISPKKVYLRAAGRDEITMNLFVESKNSVLGLELCKGRSSSYVWISSEQSVQKNDTKEREYCSKYALVLKLH
;
A
#
# COMPACT_ATOMS: atom_id res chain seq x y z
N MET A 1 -9.31 -64.04 -41.97
CA MET A 1 -10.53 -63.26 -41.68
C MET A 1 -11.19 -63.81 -40.43
N LYS A 2 -11.71 -62.94 -39.55
CA LYS A 2 -12.19 -63.13 -38.15
C LYS A 2 -11.06 -63.01 -37.10
N SER A 3 -10.93 -61.92 -36.34
CA SER A 3 -11.76 -61.40 -35.22
C SER A 3 -11.93 -62.46 -34.12
N GLY A 4 -11.64 -62.26 -32.83
CA GLY A 4 -11.29 -61.10 -32.02
C GLY A 4 -11.08 -61.61 -30.57
N LEU A 5 -10.44 -60.77 -29.76
CA LEU A 5 -10.05 -60.97 -28.36
C LEU A 5 -11.24 -61.22 -27.40
N PRO A 6 -10.98 -61.75 -26.19
CA PRO A 6 -11.46 -61.04 -25.01
C PRO A 6 -10.35 -60.68 -24.01
N LYS A 7 -10.51 -59.49 -23.43
CA LYS A 7 -9.65 -58.83 -22.44
C LYS A 7 -9.74 -59.53 -21.08
N ILE A 8 -8.60 -59.67 -20.41
CA ILE A 8 -8.50 -59.90 -18.96
C ILE A 8 -7.74 -58.72 -18.34
N ALA A 9 -8.27 -58.30 -17.20
CA ALA A 9 -8.00 -57.12 -16.41
C ALA A 9 -6.66 -57.11 -15.66
N SER A 10 -6.50 -56.08 -14.81
CA SER A 10 -5.44 -55.79 -13.85
C SER A 10 -4.33 -54.89 -14.39
N MET A 11 -3.92 -53.79 -13.74
CA MET A 11 -4.31 -53.20 -12.46
C MET A 11 -3.78 -51.77 -12.50
N VAL A 12 -4.65 -50.80 -12.15
CA VAL A 12 -4.30 -49.38 -12.08
C VAL A 12 -3.49 -49.15 -10.80
N PHE A 13 -2.28 -48.61 -10.93
CA PHE A 13 -1.59 -47.90 -9.84
C PHE A 13 -1.41 -46.44 -10.29
N ALA A 14 -2.36 -45.60 -9.92
CA ALA A 14 -2.21 -44.16 -10.00
C ALA A 14 -1.62 -43.68 -8.66
N LEU A 15 -0.33 -43.35 -8.64
CA LEU A 15 0.23 -42.54 -7.55
C LEU A 15 -0.33 -41.12 -7.70
N GLY A 16 -1.35 -40.80 -6.90
CA GLY A 16 -1.81 -39.43 -6.70
C GLY A 16 -0.78 -38.66 -5.87
N ALA A 17 0.06 -37.86 -6.53
CA ALA A 17 0.76 -36.77 -5.87
C ALA A 17 -0.26 -35.64 -5.65
N ALA A 18 -0.83 -35.59 -4.45
CA ALA A 18 -1.71 -34.52 -4.05
C ALA A 18 -0.92 -33.20 -4.01
N PHE A 19 -1.39 -32.23 -4.81
CA PHE A 19 -1.04 -30.82 -4.73
C PHE A 19 -1.31 -30.33 -3.30
N VAL A 20 -0.25 -30.02 -2.55
CA VAL A 20 -0.38 -29.19 -1.34
C VAL A 20 -0.08 -27.76 -1.76
N SER A 21 -1.11 -27.05 -2.23
CA SER A 21 -1.04 -25.60 -2.35
C SER A 21 -0.96 -25.02 -0.94
N PRO A 22 0.07 -24.23 -0.59
CA PRO A 22 0.01 -23.42 0.62
C PRO A 22 -1.04 -22.34 0.39
N LEU A 23 -2.24 -22.55 0.95
CA LEU A 23 -3.16 -21.45 1.22
C LEU A 23 -2.47 -20.58 2.27
N THR A 24 -1.84 -19.51 1.81
CA THR A 24 -1.48 -18.38 2.66
C THR A 24 -2.77 -17.90 3.31
N LEU A 25 -2.94 -18.20 4.59
CA LEU A 25 -3.99 -17.63 5.42
C LEU A 25 -3.65 -16.14 5.58
N ALA A 26 -4.15 -15.30 4.68
CA ALA A 26 -4.24 -13.88 4.96
C ALA A 26 -5.20 -13.76 6.15
N ALA A 27 -4.71 -13.27 7.28
CA ALA A 27 -5.55 -13.00 8.44
C ALA A 27 -6.55 -11.90 8.06
N GLU A 28 -7.79 -12.30 7.77
CA GLU A 28 -8.87 -11.36 7.45
C GLU A 28 -9.40 -10.75 8.76
N GLY A 29 -8.74 -9.69 9.23
CA GLY A 29 -9.32 -8.80 10.23
C GLY A 29 -10.38 -7.90 9.63
N ASP A 30 -11.30 -7.40 10.46
CA ASP A 30 -12.18 -6.30 10.06
C ASP A 30 -11.34 -5.09 9.64
N PRO A 31 -11.72 -4.37 8.57
CA PRO A 31 -10.97 -3.19 8.13
C PRO A 31 -10.97 -2.12 9.22
N ILE A 32 -9.79 -1.58 9.51
CA ILE A 32 -9.58 -0.51 10.48
C ILE A 32 -9.16 0.74 9.74
N ILE A 33 -9.72 1.89 10.12
CA ILE A 33 -9.30 3.20 9.62
C ILE A 33 -8.16 3.74 10.49
N TYR A 34 -7.03 4.05 9.86
CA TYR A 34 -5.84 4.61 10.49
C TYR A 34 -5.64 6.05 10.04
N GLU A 35 -5.24 6.91 10.96
CA GLU A 35 -4.81 8.28 10.67
C GLU A 35 -3.30 8.31 10.45
N LEU A 36 -2.87 8.84 9.31
CA LEU A 36 -1.47 8.99 8.92
C LEU A 36 -1.10 10.47 8.86
N SER A 37 0.06 10.81 9.40
CA SER A 37 0.66 12.13 9.25
C SER A 37 1.60 12.14 8.04
N VAL A 38 1.48 13.17 7.21
CA VAL A 38 2.30 13.37 6.02
C VAL A 38 2.96 14.75 6.10
N SER A 39 4.26 14.80 5.81
CA SER A 39 5.00 16.05 5.62
C SER A 39 5.84 15.99 4.34
N THR A 40 5.92 17.10 3.61
CA THR A 40 6.73 17.20 2.39
C THR A 40 7.09 18.64 2.05
N ASP A 41 8.30 18.88 1.54
CA ASP A 41 8.73 20.15 0.93
C ASP A 41 8.77 20.08 -0.62
N SER A 42 8.17 19.02 -1.18
CA SER A 42 8.21 18.74 -2.61
C SER A 42 7.16 19.57 -3.37
N ASP A 43 7.55 20.11 -4.53
CA ASP A 43 6.67 20.92 -5.39
C ASP A 43 5.53 20.11 -6.02
N TRP A 44 5.74 18.81 -6.20
CA TRP A 44 4.67 17.84 -6.38
C TRP A 44 5.00 16.53 -5.66
N THR A 45 3.94 15.84 -5.22
CA THR A 45 4.02 14.58 -4.48
C THR A 45 2.95 13.61 -4.97
N SER A 46 3.29 12.32 -5.06
CA SER A 46 2.34 11.24 -5.25
C SER A 46 2.54 10.16 -4.19
N ILE A 47 1.46 9.77 -3.54
CA ILE A 47 1.44 8.73 -2.52
C ILE A 47 0.48 7.64 -3.01
N LYS A 48 1.00 6.47 -3.39
CA LYS A 48 0.17 5.33 -3.77
C LYS A 48 0.14 4.30 -2.66
N ILE A 49 -1.05 3.78 -2.38
CA ILE A 49 -1.23 2.61 -1.52
C ILE A 49 -1.23 1.36 -2.41
N ARG A 50 -0.67 0.27 -1.88
CA ARG A 50 -0.69 -1.07 -2.48
C ARG A 50 -1.67 -1.99 -1.73
N ASP A 51 -1.79 -3.21 -2.25
CA ASP A 51 -2.58 -4.27 -1.65
C ASP A 51 -4.08 -3.89 -1.56
N ASP A 52 -4.79 -4.40 -0.56
CA ASP A 52 -6.22 -4.22 -0.36
C ASP A 52 -6.59 -2.89 0.34
N ALA A 53 -5.60 -2.13 0.85
CA ALA A 53 -5.85 -0.88 1.57
C ALA A 53 -6.27 0.30 0.68
N GLU A 54 -7.08 1.21 1.20
CA GLU A 54 -7.63 2.34 0.44
C GLU A 54 -7.59 3.66 1.23
N TRP A 55 -7.32 4.77 0.54
CA TRP A 55 -7.56 6.11 1.06
C TRP A 55 -9.05 6.34 1.23
N VAL A 56 -9.45 6.78 2.42
CA VAL A 56 -10.83 7.06 2.77
C VAL A 56 -10.97 8.49 3.29
N ASN A 57 -12.22 8.96 3.34
CA ASN A 57 -12.53 10.24 3.99
C ASN A 57 -12.26 10.15 5.50
N ALA A 58 -12.13 11.31 6.15
CA ALA A 58 -12.04 11.36 7.60
C ALA A 58 -13.28 10.69 8.25
N PRO A 59 -13.08 9.84 9.27
CA PRO A 59 -14.19 9.26 10.01
C PRO A 59 -14.95 10.32 10.83
N PRO A 60 -16.17 10.02 11.32
CA PRO A 60 -16.94 10.96 12.13
C PRO A 60 -16.13 11.52 13.32
N GLY A 61 -16.17 12.85 13.50
CA GLY A 61 -15.43 13.53 14.56
C GLY A 61 -13.95 13.81 14.25
N LYS A 62 -13.46 13.40 13.07
CA LYS A 62 -12.12 13.74 12.55
C LYS A 62 -12.23 14.63 11.32
N THR A 63 -11.13 15.27 10.94
CA THR A 63 -11.08 16.15 9.76
C THR A 63 -9.73 16.00 9.07
N ILE A 64 -9.72 16.08 7.74
CA ILE A 64 -8.48 16.24 6.97
C ILE A 64 -8.04 17.70 7.12
N SER A 65 -6.87 17.89 7.71
CA SER A 65 -6.15 19.15 7.80
C SER A 65 -5.03 19.16 6.78
N LEU A 66 -4.83 20.33 6.16
CA LEU A 66 -3.80 20.57 5.17
C LEU A 66 -3.24 21.96 5.41
N ASN A 67 -1.96 22.03 5.76
CA ASN A 67 -1.26 23.27 6.05
C ASN A 67 -0.05 23.38 5.14
N GLY A 68 0.17 24.56 4.57
CA GLY A 68 1.41 24.88 3.85
C GLY A 68 1.55 26.39 3.80
N ARG A 69 2.72 26.93 4.18
CA ARG A 69 2.93 28.37 4.30
C ARG A 69 2.68 29.11 2.98
N ASP A 70 3.24 28.60 1.90
CA ASP A 70 3.02 29.13 0.53
C ASP A 70 1.65 28.73 -0.07
N GLY A 71 0.94 27.80 0.57
CA GLY A 71 -0.32 27.23 0.10
C GLY A 71 -0.18 26.02 -0.83
N VAL A 72 -1.32 25.44 -1.18
CA VAL A 72 -1.45 24.25 -2.04
C VAL A 72 -2.19 24.62 -3.32
N LYS A 73 -1.59 24.32 -4.48
CA LYS A 73 -2.19 24.59 -5.80
C LYS A 73 -3.28 23.60 -6.15
N ALA A 74 -3.04 22.32 -5.86
CA ALA A 74 -3.99 21.25 -6.15
C ALA A 74 -3.74 20.06 -5.22
N MET A 75 -4.83 19.39 -4.85
CA MET A 75 -4.80 18.09 -4.18
C MET A 75 -5.91 17.21 -4.76
N THR A 76 -5.61 15.93 -4.96
CA THR A 76 -6.59 14.94 -5.39
C THR A 76 -6.38 13.67 -4.60
N ILE A 77 -7.46 13.13 -4.03
CA ILE A 77 -7.47 11.87 -3.30
C ILE A 77 -8.35 10.91 -4.08
N SER A 78 -7.79 9.75 -4.45
CA SER A 78 -8.53 8.60 -4.95
C SER A 78 -8.18 7.38 -4.09
N PRO A 79 -8.98 6.29 -4.13
CA PRO A 79 -8.80 5.15 -3.23
C PRO A 79 -7.37 4.58 -3.20
N LYS A 80 -6.65 4.60 -4.32
CA LYS A 80 -5.27 4.06 -4.38
C LYS A 80 -4.19 5.12 -4.47
N LYS A 81 -4.52 6.41 -4.65
CA LYS A 81 -3.52 7.44 -4.91
C LYS A 81 -3.93 8.82 -4.40
N VAL A 82 -3.00 9.45 -3.70
CA VAL A 82 -3.04 10.89 -3.38
C VAL A 82 -2.04 11.61 -4.27
N TYR A 83 -2.46 12.73 -4.85
CA TYR A 83 -1.61 13.65 -5.58
C TYR A 83 -1.69 15.03 -4.95
N LEU A 84 -0.53 15.67 -4.78
CA LEU A 84 -0.38 17.00 -4.22
C LEU A 84 0.52 17.84 -5.12
N ARG A 85 0.14 19.11 -5.30
CA ARG A 85 0.97 20.12 -5.95
C ARG A 85 1.08 21.35 -5.06
N ALA A 86 2.29 21.66 -4.60
CA ALA A 86 2.58 22.81 -3.76
C ALA A 86 2.55 24.10 -4.58
N ALA A 87 2.21 25.22 -3.92
CA ALA A 87 2.34 26.52 -4.54
C ALA A 87 3.80 26.99 -4.61
N GLY A 88 4.56 26.74 -3.54
CA GLY A 88 5.97 27.08 -3.40
C GLY A 88 6.81 25.93 -2.86
N ARG A 89 7.81 26.23 -2.02
CA ARG A 89 8.80 25.26 -1.50
C ARG A 89 8.74 25.08 0.01
N ASP A 90 7.86 25.82 0.68
CA ASP A 90 7.64 25.62 2.09
C ASP A 90 7.03 24.23 2.38
N GLU A 91 7.28 23.76 3.60
CA GLU A 91 6.74 22.51 4.10
C GLU A 91 5.21 22.51 4.06
N ILE A 92 4.66 21.41 3.54
CA ILE A 92 3.24 21.07 3.62
C ILE A 92 3.09 19.91 4.59
N THR A 93 2.17 20.07 5.54
CA THR A 93 1.76 19.02 6.48
C THR A 93 0.29 18.70 6.29
N MET A 94 -0.08 17.43 6.39
CA MET A 94 -1.47 16.99 6.34
C MET A 94 -1.68 15.68 7.09
N ASN A 95 -2.92 15.40 7.47
CA ASN A 95 -3.34 14.08 7.89
C ASN A 95 -4.22 13.42 6.82
N LEU A 96 -4.00 12.13 6.60
CA LEU A 96 -4.76 11.29 5.66
C LEU A 96 -5.28 10.05 6.37
N PHE A 97 -6.36 9.48 5.86
CA PHE A 97 -6.99 8.29 6.45
C PHE A 97 -6.92 7.12 5.50
N VAL A 98 -6.47 5.97 6.00
CA VAL A 98 -6.39 4.73 5.24
C VAL A 98 -7.21 3.65 5.92
N GLU A 99 -8.06 2.98 5.16
CA GLU A 99 -8.73 1.75 5.58
C GLU A 99 -7.86 0.55 5.16
N SER A 100 -7.57 -0.34 6.11
CA SER A 100 -6.77 -1.54 5.87
C SER A 100 -7.15 -2.66 6.82
N LYS A 101 -7.16 -3.89 6.32
CA LYS A 101 -7.24 -5.11 7.15
C LYS A 101 -5.86 -5.53 7.67
N ASN A 102 -4.80 -5.07 7.01
CA ASN A 102 -3.42 -5.43 7.30
C ASN A 102 -2.77 -4.47 8.30
N SER A 103 -1.90 -5.00 9.16
CA SER A 103 -1.07 -4.22 10.10
C SER A 103 0.15 -3.56 9.45
N VAL A 104 0.42 -3.84 8.17
CA VAL A 104 1.49 -3.24 7.37
C VAL A 104 0.90 -2.68 6.09
N LEU A 105 1.25 -1.44 5.77
CA LEU A 105 0.80 -0.71 4.59
C LEU A 105 1.93 -0.59 3.57
N GLY A 106 1.73 -1.17 2.39
CA GLY A 106 2.60 -0.97 1.25
C GLY A 106 2.38 0.40 0.60
N LEU A 107 3.45 1.17 0.42
CA LEU A 107 3.42 2.52 -0.14
C LEU A 107 4.42 2.71 -1.28
N GLU A 108 4.10 3.65 -2.16
CA GLU A 108 5.03 4.24 -3.12
C GLU A 108 4.94 5.77 -3.01
N LEU A 109 6.05 6.39 -2.63
CA LEU A 109 6.15 7.84 -2.48
C LEU A 109 7.01 8.39 -3.61
N CYS A 110 6.43 9.28 -4.41
CA CYS A 110 7.15 10.02 -5.43
C CYS A 110 7.25 11.50 -5.06
N LYS A 111 8.37 12.10 -5.43
CA LYS A 111 8.73 13.50 -5.15
C LYS A 111 9.28 14.18 -6.39
N GLY A 112 9.12 15.49 -6.50
CA GLY A 112 9.50 16.22 -7.71
C GLY A 112 10.96 16.54 -7.89
N ARG A 113 11.77 16.41 -6.84
CA ARG A 113 13.21 16.72 -6.90
C ARG A 113 14.00 15.72 -6.09
N SER A 114 15.24 15.46 -6.49
CA SER A 114 16.12 14.59 -5.72
C SER A 114 16.46 15.15 -4.32
N SER A 115 16.37 16.47 -4.13
CA SER A 115 16.63 17.16 -2.86
C SER A 115 15.43 17.30 -1.92
N SER A 116 14.20 17.15 -2.42
CA SER A 116 13.00 17.22 -1.56
C SER A 116 12.76 15.91 -0.82
N TYR A 117 11.85 15.91 0.15
CA TYR A 117 11.41 14.75 0.89
C TYR A 117 9.90 14.59 0.88
N VAL A 118 9.46 13.35 1.11
CA VAL A 118 8.08 13.00 1.45
C VAL A 118 8.17 12.06 2.64
N TRP A 119 7.67 12.52 3.77
CA TRP A 119 7.62 11.78 5.01
C TRP A 119 6.19 11.35 5.31
N ILE A 120 6.01 10.08 5.67
CA ILE A 120 4.71 9.55 6.10
C ILE A 120 4.93 8.67 7.33
N SER A 121 4.12 8.90 8.36
CA SER A 121 4.17 8.16 9.61
C SER A 121 2.78 7.85 10.13
N SER A 122 2.67 6.71 10.82
CA SER A 122 1.58 6.42 11.76
C SER A 122 2.02 6.78 13.18
N GLU A 123 1.12 6.71 14.16
CA GLU A 123 1.47 6.87 15.59
C GLU A 123 2.58 5.90 16.06
N GLN A 124 2.81 4.81 15.33
CA GLN A 124 3.71 3.72 15.74
C GLN A 124 4.80 3.37 14.72
N SER A 125 5.04 4.20 13.69
CA SER A 125 6.06 3.89 12.68
C SER A 125 7.06 5.01 12.43
N VAL A 126 8.30 4.58 12.20
CA VAL A 126 9.38 5.37 11.62
C VAL A 126 9.60 4.85 10.20
N GLN A 127 9.51 5.72 9.20
CA GLN A 127 9.80 5.37 7.81
C GLN A 127 11.26 4.90 7.70
N LYS A 128 11.46 3.61 7.39
CA LYS A 128 12.78 3.07 7.04
C LYS A 128 12.98 3.26 5.54
N ASN A 129 14.01 4.01 5.17
CA ASN A 129 14.44 4.12 3.79
C ASN A 129 15.50 3.05 3.53
N ASP A 130 15.10 1.92 2.92
CA ASP A 130 16.00 0.79 2.69
C ASP A 130 16.99 1.03 1.52
N THR A 131 16.86 2.13 0.78
CA THR A 131 17.71 2.47 -0.36
C THR A 131 18.50 3.75 -0.12
N LYS A 132 19.83 3.68 -0.34
CA LYS A 132 20.75 4.84 -0.31
C LYS A 132 20.62 5.73 -1.56
N GLU A 133 19.78 5.36 -2.51
CA GLU A 133 19.59 6.06 -3.76
C GLU A 133 18.51 7.14 -3.62
N ARG A 134 18.80 8.34 -4.15
CA ARG A 134 17.87 9.47 -4.21
C ARG A 134 16.81 9.23 -5.29
N GLU A 135 16.10 8.12 -5.19
CA GLU A 135 15.07 7.75 -6.14
C GLU A 135 13.93 8.77 -6.12
N TYR A 136 13.42 9.06 -7.31
CA TYR A 136 12.30 9.97 -7.52
C TYR A 136 10.99 9.37 -7.00
N CYS A 137 10.90 8.04 -7.01
CA CYS A 137 9.80 7.25 -6.46
C CYS A 137 10.38 6.07 -5.68
N SER A 138 10.05 5.97 -4.40
CA SER A 138 10.56 4.91 -3.53
C SER A 138 9.43 4.11 -2.91
N LYS A 139 9.69 2.82 -2.69
CA LYS A 139 8.76 1.88 -2.08
C LYS A 139 8.99 1.84 -0.57
N TYR A 140 7.91 1.89 0.21
CA TYR A 140 7.97 1.82 1.66
C TYR A 140 6.97 0.80 2.19
N ALA A 141 7.26 0.28 3.38
CA ALA A 141 6.33 -0.49 4.17
C ALA A 141 6.15 0.24 5.51
N LEU A 142 4.90 0.58 5.85
CA LEU A 142 4.56 1.32 7.06
C LEU A 142 3.81 0.41 8.02
N VAL A 143 4.35 0.20 9.22
CA VAL A 143 3.65 -0.56 10.25
C VAL A 143 2.54 0.31 10.86
N LEU A 144 1.29 -0.14 10.76
CA LEU A 144 0.12 0.58 11.25
C LEU A 144 -0.17 0.29 12.73
N LYS A 145 0.16 -0.93 13.19
CA LYS A 145 0.09 -1.37 14.61
C LYS A 145 1.19 -2.40 14.90
N LEU A 146 1.85 -2.27 16.04
CA LEU A 146 2.60 -3.37 16.66
C LEU A 146 1.63 -4.12 17.59
N HIS A 147 1.42 -5.42 17.34
CA HIS A 147 0.65 -6.28 18.25
C HIS A 147 1.41 -6.52 19.55
#